data_AF-A0ABD5QBD2-F1
#
_entry.id   AF-A0ABD5QBD2-F1
#
_cell.length_a   1.000
_cell.length_b   1.000
_cell.length_c   1.000
_cell.angle_alpha   90.00
_cell.angle_beta   90.00
_cell.angle_gamma   90.00
#
_symmetry.space_group_name_H-M   'P 1'
#
loop_
_entity.id
_entity.type
_entity.pdbx_description
1 polymer ?
#
loop_
_entity_poly.entity_id
_entity_poly.type
_entity_poly.pdbx_seq_one_letter_code
_entity_poly.pdbx_strand_id
1 'polypeptide(L)'
;TSSRWARAWNNGGVQGLRPRFGGGRPPKLTPAQWDEICVLLKDGQPWTPREIHALIEDRYGVTYHPTHLARKLRASGMHYAKPRPMDPRSPENADEIL
;
A
#
# COMPACT_ATOMS: atom_id res chain seq x y z
N THR A 1 13.41 3.76 34.97
CA THR A 1 13.53 4.98 35.80
C THR A 1 12.15 5.52 36.15
N SER A 2 11.69 5.26 37.37
CA SER A 2 10.32 5.53 37.86
C SER A 2 9.96 7.02 37.92
N SER A 3 10.96 7.90 38.00
CA SER A 3 10.80 9.35 38.15
C SER A 3 10.16 10.04 36.93
N ARG A 4 10.31 9.48 35.72
CA ARG A 4 9.74 10.09 34.50
C ARG A 4 8.21 10.04 34.49
N TRP A 5 7.63 8.95 35.00
CA TRP A 5 6.18 8.78 35.10
C TRP A 5 5.59 9.68 36.19
N ALA A 6 6.26 9.77 37.35
CA ALA A 6 5.85 10.67 38.43
C ALA A 6 5.84 12.14 37.99
N ARG A 7 6.87 12.59 37.25
CA ARG A 7 6.92 13.96 36.70
C ARG A 7 5.83 14.21 35.65
N ALA A 8 5.57 13.23 34.78
CA ALA A 8 4.51 13.34 33.77
C ALA A 8 3.11 13.44 34.41
N TRP A 9 2.87 12.65 35.45
CA TRP A 9 1.65 12.72 36.26
C TRP A 9 1.52 14.06 36.99
N ASN A 10 2.55 14.51 37.70
CA ASN A 10 2.50 15.75 38.46
C ASN A 10 2.28 16.99 37.57
N ASN A 11 2.82 16.99 36.35
CA ASN A 11 2.72 18.13 35.45
C ASN A 11 1.49 18.12 34.54
N GLY A 12 0.94 16.95 34.21
CA GLY A 12 -0.10 16.82 33.18
C GLY A 12 -1.23 15.85 33.51
N GLY A 13 -1.25 15.28 34.72
CA GLY A 13 -2.21 14.27 35.15
C GLY A 13 -2.33 13.12 34.15
N VAL A 14 -3.56 12.70 33.87
CA VAL A 14 -3.85 11.64 32.89
C VAL A 14 -3.38 12.00 31.47
N GLN A 15 -3.42 13.28 31.08
CA GLN A 15 -2.94 13.71 29.76
C GLN A 15 -1.40 13.62 29.65
N GLY A 16 -0.68 13.84 30.76
CA GLY A 16 0.77 13.69 30.82
C GLY A 16 1.23 12.24 30.67
N LEU A 17 0.39 11.28 31.05
CA LEU A 17 0.64 9.84 30.87
C LEU A 17 0.28 9.33 29.48
N ARG A 18 -0.51 10.08 28.70
CA ARG A 18 -0.85 9.66 27.33
C ARG A 18 0.43 9.58 26.49
N PRO A 19 0.66 8.47 25.77
CA PRO A 19 1.77 8.37 24.85
C PRO A 19 1.71 9.50 23.84
N ARG A 20 2.80 10.24 23.71
CA ARG A 20 2.97 11.21 22.62
C ARG A 20 3.36 10.40 21.39
N PHE A 21 2.36 10.00 20.60
CA PHE A 21 2.60 9.40 19.29
C PHE A 21 3.19 10.49 18.39
N GLY A 22 4.52 10.56 18.30
CA GLY A 22 5.16 11.18 17.16
C GLY A 22 4.74 10.37 15.95
N GLY A 23 4.12 11.02 14.96
CA GLY A 23 3.71 10.34 13.73
C GLY A 23 4.87 9.47 13.20
N GLY A 24 4.54 8.25 12.78
CA GLY A 24 5.56 7.32 12.27
C GLY A 24 6.34 7.90 11.10
N ARG A 25 7.37 7.17 10.64
CA ARG A 25 8.17 7.59 9.48
C ARG A 25 7.24 7.95 8.31
N PRO A 26 7.41 9.13 7.68
CA PRO A 26 6.57 9.51 6.56
C PRO A 26 6.66 8.46 5.44
N PRO A 27 5.55 8.23 4.71
CA PRO A 27 5.53 7.27 3.63
C PRO A 27 6.55 7.66 2.55
N LYS A 28 7.13 6.67 1.87
CA LYS A 28 8.14 6.91 0.82
C LYS A 28 7.63 7.72 -0.37
N LEU A 29 6.32 7.64 -0.62
CA LEU A 29 5.62 8.39 -1.65
C LEU A 29 4.60 9.30 -0.98
N THR A 30 4.49 10.52 -1.50
CA THR A 30 3.40 11.44 -1.14
C THR A 30 2.06 10.88 -1.63
N PRO A 31 0.93 11.35 -1.07
CA PRO A 31 -0.40 10.97 -1.56
C PRO A 31 -0.58 11.25 -3.07
N ALA A 32 -0.15 12.41 -3.54
CA ALA A 32 -0.26 12.78 -4.96
C ALA A 32 0.53 11.85 -5.90
N GLN A 33 1.77 11.50 -5.54
CA GLN A 33 2.58 10.54 -6.30
C GLN A 33 1.94 9.16 -6.34
N TRP A 34 1.27 8.77 -5.25
CA TRP A 34 0.55 7.50 -5.19
C TRP A 34 -0.68 7.50 -6.10
N ASP A 35 -1.46 8.58 -6.10
CA ASP A 35 -2.63 8.72 -6.96
C ASP A 35 -2.23 8.71 -8.45
N GLU A 36 -1.12 9.34 -8.80
CA GLU A 36 -0.56 9.30 -10.16
C GLU A 36 -0.21 7.87 -10.60
N ILE A 37 0.44 7.08 -9.72
CA ILE A 37 0.69 5.66 -9.99
C ILE A 37 -0.64 4.92 -10.18
N CYS A 38 -1.64 5.20 -9.34
CA CYS A 38 -2.94 4.54 -9.45
C CYS A 38 -3.67 4.86 -10.76
N VAL A 39 -3.48 6.05 -11.34
CA VAL A 39 -4.02 6.39 -12.67
C VAL A 39 -3.28 5.60 -13.76
N LEU A 40 -1.95 5.65 -13.77
CA LEU A 40 -1.12 4.93 -14.75
C LEU A 40 -1.39 3.42 -14.76
N LEU A 41 -1.53 2.82 -13.57
CA LEU A 41 -1.78 1.39 -13.43
C LEU A 41 -3.20 0.98 -13.85
N LYS A 42 -4.18 1.90 -13.88
CA LYS A 42 -5.54 1.62 -14.39
C LYS A 42 -5.56 1.61 -15.91
N ASP A 43 -4.89 2.57 -16.54
CA ASP A 43 -4.91 2.72 -18.01
C ASP A 43 -4.08 1.64 -18.72
N GLY A 44 -3.00 1.15 -18.08
CA GLY A 44 -2.05 0.22 -18.70
C GLY A 44 -2.21 -1.26 -18.34
N GLN A 45 -3.37 -1.71 -17.82
CA GLN A 45 -3.53 -3.11 -17.41
C GLN A 45 -3.36 -4.09 -18.59
N PRO A 46 -2.79 -5.30 -18.37
CA PRO A 46 -2.39 -5.88 -17.09
C PRO A 46 -0.94 -5.55 -16.68
N TRP A 47 -0.71 -5.34 -15.39
CA TRP A 47 0.62 -5.13 -14.79
C TRP A 47 1.04 -6.30 -13.91
N THR A 48 2.31 -6.67 -13.97
CA THR A 48 2.94 -7.59 -13.00
C THR A 48 3.53 -6.82 -11.81
N PRO A 49 3.62 -7.43 -10.60
CA PRO A 49 4.25 -6.78 -9.45
C PRO A 49 5.68 -6.29 -9.71
N ARG A 50 6.42 -6.97 -10.60
CA ARG A 50 7.79 -6.62 -10.97
C ARG A 50 7.84 -5.35 -11.82
N GLU A 51 6.93 -5.21 -12.78
CA GLU A 51 6.82 -3.99 -13.60
C GLU A 51 6.40 -2.80 -12.76
N ILE A 52 5.46 -2.98 -11.81
CA ILE A 52 5.05 -1.92 -10.89
C ILE A 52 6.23 -1.48 -10.02
N HIS A 53 7.04 -2.42 -9.51
CA HIS A 53 8.23 -2.08 -8.74
C HIS A 53 9.22 -1.26 -9.58
N ALA A 54 9.51 -1.71 -10.80
CA ALA A 54 10.40 -1.00 -11.71
C ALA A 54 9.88 0.40 -12.05
N LEU A 55 8.57 0.56 -12.30
CA LEU A 55 7.94 1.86 -12.56
C LEU A 55 8.13 2.85 -11.39
N ILE A 56 7.93 2.37 -10.16
CA ILE A 56 8.07 3.22 -8.96
C ILE A 56 9.53 3.60 -8.72
N GLU A 57 10.45 2.65 -8.92
CA GLU A 57 11.88 2.87 -8.78
C GLU A 57 12.41 3.85 -9.82
N ASP A 58 12.00 3.70 -11.08
CA ASP A 58 12.38 4.57 -12.19
C ASP A 58 11.84 6.01 -12.01
N ARG A 59 10.56 6.14 -11.64
CA ARG A 59 9.92 7.46 -11.54
C ARG A 59 10.27 8.24 -10.27
N TYR A 60 10.44 7.55 -9.15
CA TYR A 60 10.55 8.19 -7.83
C TYR A 60 11.83 7.84 -7.06
N GLY A 61 12.67 6.93 -7.57
CA GLY A 61 13.88 6.51 -6.89
C GLY A 61 13.63 5.78 -5.57
N VAL A 62 12.41 5.27 -5.36
CA VAL A 62 12.03 4.56 -4.12
C VAL A 62 11.70 3.11 -4.40
N THR A 63 12.26 2.22 -3.58
CA THR A 63 11.97 0.79 -3.64
C THR A 63 11.02 0.38 -2.54
N TYR A 64 10.16 -0.59 -2.80
CA TYR A 64 9.27 -1.16 -1.79
C TYR A 64 9.53 -2.65 -1.65
N HIS A 65 9.45 -3.17 -0.43
CA HIS A 65 9.39 -4.62 -0.25
C HIS A 65 8.15 -5.18 -0.98
N PRO A 66 8.25 -6.29 -1.74
CA PRO A 66 7.15 -6.81 -2.55
C PRO A 66 5.84 -6.99 -1.77
N THR A 67 5.90 -7.58 -0.57
CA THR A 67 4.73 -7.74 0.32
C THR A 67 4.11 -6.41 0.74
N HIS A 68 4.95 -5.40 1.01
CA HIS A 68 4.48 -4.09 1.41
C HIS A 68 3.79 -3.37 0.24
N LEU A 69 4.37 -3.46 -0.95
CA LEU A 69 3.79 -2.92 -2.17
C LEU A 69 2.44 -3.59 -2.47
N ALA A 70 2.40 -4.93 -2.48
CA ALA A 70 1.17 -5.68 -2.72
C ALA A 70 0.06 -5.34 -1.72
N ARG A 71 0.38 -5.12 -0.44
CA ARG A 71 -0.59 -4.67 0.57
C ARG A 71 -1.10 -3.26 0.27
N LYS A 72 -0.21 -2.35 -0.09
CA LYS A 72 -0.56 -0.95 -0.40
C LYS A 72 -1.47 -0.87 -1.62
N LEU A 73 -1.19 -1.65 -2.66
CA LEU A 73 -2.00 -1.66 -3.88
C LEU A 73 -3.38 -2.32 -3.68
N ARG A 74 -3.47 -3.37 -2.85
CA ARG A 74 -4.78 -3.95 -2.46
C ARG A 74 -5.63 -2.94 -1.70
N ALA A 75 -5.02 -2.16 -0.81
CA ALA A 75 -5.72 -1.11 -0.08
C ALA A 75 -6.25 0.01 -1.00
N SER A 76 -5.65 0.22 -2.17
CA SER A 76 -6.15 1.13 -3.21
C SER A 76 -7.12 0.47 -4.21
N GLY A 77 -7.64 -0.74 -3.91
CA GLY A 77 -8.61 -1.44 -4.75
C GLY A 77 -8.03 -2.08 -6.01
N MET A 78 -6.70 -2.22 -6.10
CA MET A 78 -6.07 -2.86 -7.25
C MET A 78 -5.81 -4.35 -6.99
N HIS A 79 -6.43 -5.17 -7.81
CA HIS A 79 -6.26 -6.62 -7.82
C HIS A 79 -5.46 -7.02 -9.07
N TYR A 80 -4.16 -7.30 -8.89
CA TYR A 80 -3.34 -7.84 -9.98
C TYR A 80 -3.44 -9.36 -9.93
N ALA A 81 -4.14 -9.92 -10.90
CA ALA A 81 -4.01 -11.31 -11.25
C ALA A 81 -3.65 -11.35 -12.73
N LYS A 82 -2.61 -12.09 -13.10
CA LYS A 82 -2.45 -12.52 -14.49
C LYS A 82 -3.74 -13.27 -14.82
N PRO A 83 -4.53 -12.86 -15.83
CA PRO A 83 -5.68 -13.65 -16.23
C PRO A 83 -5.16 -15.06 -16.52
N ARG A 84 -5.81 -16.07 -15.93
CA ARG A 84 -5.43 -17.44 -16.23
C ARG A 84 -5.63 -17.63 -17.73
N PRO A 85 -4.69 -18.28 -18.45
CA PRO A 85 -4.94 -18.63 -19.84
C PRO A 85 -6.29 -19.34 -19.90
N MET A 86 -7.21 -18.84 -20.73
CA MET A 86 -8.49 -19.49 -20.96
C MET A 86 -8.19 -20.92 -21.42
N ASP A 87 -8.80 -21.92 -20.78
CA ASP A 87 -8.69 -23.29 -21.30
C ASP A 87 -9.34 -23.29 -22.69
N PRO A 88 -8.63 -23.65 -23.77
CA PRO A 88 -9.19 -23.67 -25.11
C PRO A 88 -10.38 -24.62 -25.27
N ARG A 89 -10.65 -25.48 -24.28
CA ARG A 89 -11.84 -26.35 -24.23
C ARG A 89 -13.06 -25.71 -23.56
N SER A 90 -12.95 -24.49 -23.03
CA SER A 90 -14.07 -23.81 -22.40
C SER A 90 -15.12 -23.43 -23.46
N PRO A 91 -16.42 -23.75 -23.25
CA PRO A 91 -17.49 -23.34 -24.16
C PRO A 91 -17.64 -21.81 -24.18
N GLU A 92 -18.11 -21.26 -25.30
CA GLU A 92 -18.23 -19.79 -25.51
C GLU A 92 -19.10 -19.09 -24.44
N ASN A 93 -20.02 -19.81 -23.80
CA ASN A 93 -20.97 -19.28 -22.81
C ASN A 93 -20.47 -19.42 -21.35
N ALA A 94 -19.17 -19.58 -21.13
CA ALA A 94 -18.62 -19.77 -19.78
C ALA A 94 -18.90 -18.59 -18.82
N ASP A 95 -19.05 -17.38 -19.36
CA ASP A 95 -19.33 -16.16 -18.59
C ASP A 95 -20.82 -15.97 -18.23
N GLU A 96 -21.75 -16.73 -18.84
CA GLU A 96 -23.20 -16.63 -18.59
C GLU A 96 -23.70 -17.55 -17.46
N ILE A 97 -22.84 -18.43 -16.93
CA ILE A 97 -23.22 -19.50 -15.99
C ILE A 97 -22.87 -19.13 -14.52
N LEU A 98 -22.42 -17.90 -14.25
CA LEU A 98 -21.93 -17.44 -12.94
C LEU A 98 -22.96 -16.61 -12.17
#